data_AF-A0A4Y1ZNE4-F1
#
_entry.id   AF-A0A4Y1ZNE4-F1
#
_cell.length_a   1.000
_cell.length_b   1.000
_cell.length_c   1.000
_cell.angle_alpha   90.00
_cell.angle_beta   90.00
_cell.angle_gamma   90.00
#
_symmetry.space_group_name_H-M   'P 1'
#
loop_
_entity.id
_entity.type
_entity.pdbx_description
1 polymer ?
#
loop_
_entity_poly.entity_id
_entity_poly.type
_entity_poly.pdbx_seq_one_letter_code
_entity_poly.pdbx_strand_id
1 'polypeptide(L)'
;MALDILGPFPVTTKGNRYVLVLMDYFTKWPEAIPIPDQEVSTVAEELVRSWISCYGMPMIMHLDQGTNFNSVLFTELWKLLGILKT
;
A
#
# COMPACT_ATOMS: atom_id res chain seq x y z
N MET A 1 10.05 -1.45 -3.70
CA MET A 1 8.64 -1.47 -4.13
C MET A 1 8.07 -0.06 -4.15
N ALA A 2 7.19 0.25 -5.09
CA ALA A 2 6.39 1.47 -5.14
C ALA A 2 4.98 1.18 -4.62
N LEU A 3 4.39 2.13 -3.90
CA LEU A 3 2.99 2.10 -3.48
C LEU A 3 2.30 3.37 -3.96
N ASP A 4 1.15 3.20 -4.61
CA ASP A 4 0.29 4.29 -5.09
C ASP A 4 -1.18 3.97 -4.82
N ILE A 5 -2.04 4.99 -4.73
CA ILE A 5 -3.50 4.80 -4.67
C ILE A 5 -4.17 5.61 -5.76
N LEU A 6 -4.94 4.90 -6.58
CA LEU A 6 -5.79 5.48 -7.60
C LEU A 6 -7.22 5.69 -7.08
N GLY A 7 -7.82 6.82 -7.42
CA GLY A 7 -9.21 7.14 -7.15
C GLY A 7 -9.42 8.59 -6.71
N PRO A 8 -10.62 8.92 -6.20
CA PRO A 8 -11.76 8.02 -5.96
C PRO A 8 -12.46 7.58 -7.27
N PHE A 9 -12.90 6.33 -7.31
CA PHE A 9 -13.73 5.74 -8.37
C PHE A 9 -15.19 5.57 -7.91
N PRO A 10 -16.14 5.24 -8.82
CA PRO A 10 -17.48 4.82 -8.42
C PRO A 10 -17.44 3.66 -7.44
N VAL A 11 -18.29 3.72 -6.41
CA VAL A 11 -18.33 2.69 -5.36
C VAL A 11 -18.86 1.38 -5.94
N THR A 12 -18.09 0.31 -5.76
CA THR A 12 -18.49 -1.04 -6.18
C THR A 12 -19.57 -1.62 -5.26
N THR A 13 -20.23 -2.70 -5.65
CA THR A 13 -21.18 -3.43 -4.79
C THR A 13 -20.57 -3.97 -3.50
N LYS A 14 -19.24 -4.10 -3.45
CA LYS A 14 -18.48 -4.51 -2.26
C LYS A 14 -18.01 -3.33 -1.40
N GLY A 15 -18.37 -2.09 -1.75
CA GLY A 15 -17.98 -0.90 -1.00
C GLY A 15 -16.61 -0.31 -1.37
N ASN A 16 -15.86 -0.93 -2.28
CA ASN A 16 -14.55 -0.43 -2.71
C ASN A 16 -14.67 0.84 -3.55
N ARG A 17 -13.81 1.81 -3.28
CA ARG A 17 -13.77 3.14 -3.94
C ARG A 17 -12.40 3.48 -4.52
N TYR A 18 -11.34 2.81 -4.05
CA TYR A 18 -9.97 3.09 -4.46
C TYR A 18 -9.27 1.81 -4.93
N VAL A 19 -8.15 1.98 -5.61
CA VAL A 19 -7.27 0.88 -5.99
C VAL A 19 -5.87 1.17 -5.44
N LEU A 20 -5.42 0.32 -4.53
CA LEU A 20 -4.03 0.26 -4.07
C LEU A 20 -3.20 -0.42 -5.15
N VAL A 21 -2.17 0.27 -5.63
CA VAL A 21 -1.23 -0.26 -6.62
C VAL A 21 0.09 -0.48 -5.92
N LEU A 22 0.56 -1.73 -5.93
CA LEU A 22 1.89 -2.12 -5.48
C LEU A 22 2.72 -2.50 -6.71
N MET A 23 3.94 -2.02 -6.80
CA MET A 23 4.83 -2.39 -7.91
C MET A 23 6.22 -2.71 -7.39
N ASP A 24 6.70 -3.92 -7.65
CA ASP A 24 8.11 -4.20 -7.41
C ASP A 24 8.98 -3.53 -8.48
N TYR A 25 9.97 -2.76 -8.06
CA TYR A 25 10.86 -2.04 -8.97
C TYR A 25 11.81 -2.97 -9.72
N PHE A 26 12.18 -4.11 -9.12
CA PHE A 26 13.13 -5.05 -9.70
C PHE A 26 12.47 -5.92 -10.77
N THR A 27 11.41 -6.64 -10.39
CA THR A 27 10.68 -7.53 -11.32
C THR A 27 9.72 -6.78 -12.23
N LYS A 28 9.41 -5.51 -11.94
CA LYS A 28 8.34 -4.73 -12.59
C LYS A 28 6.96 -5.37 -12.46
N TRP A 29 6.75 -6.22 -11.45
CA TRP A 29 5.48 -6.88 -11.19
C TRP A 29 4.48 -5.92 -10.55
N PRO A 30 3.33 -5.63 -11.19
CA PRO A 30 2.29 -4.80 -10.62
C PRO A 30 1.20 -5.64 -9.95
N GLU A 31 0.69 -5.15 -8.83
CA GLU A 31 -0.45 -5.70 -8.11
C GLU A 31 -1.45 -4.59 -7.82
N ALA A 32 -2.72 -4.83 -8.17
CA ALA A 32 -3.80 -3.85 -8.05
C ALA A 32 -4.89 -4.41 -7.14
N ILE A 33 -5.07 -3.79 -5.99
CA ILE A 33 -5.92 -4.28 -4.91
C ILE A 33 -7.04 -3.27 -4.67
N PRO A 34 -8.32 -3.65 -4.78
CA PRO A 34 -9.42 -2.74 -4.52
C PRO A 34 -9.61 -2.53 -3.01
N ILE A 35 -9.69 -1.27 -2.57
CA ILE A 35 -9.86 -0.90 -1.16
C ILE A 35 -11.06 0.06 -0.94
N PRO A 36 -11.73 -0.01 0.22
CA PRO A 36 -12.87 0.86 0.54
C PRO A 36 -12.49 2.31 0.80
N ASP A 37 -11.34 2.53 1.41
CA ASP A 37 -10.83 3.83 1.86
C ASP A 37 -9.31 3.91 1.71
N GLN A 38 -8.73 5.08 1.98
CA GLN A 38 -7.28 5.31 1.96
C GLN A 38 -6.70 5.28 3.39
N GLU A 39 -7.38 4.64 4.33
CA GLU A 39 -6.92 4.59 5.71
C GLU A 39 -5.66 3.74 5.84
N VAL A 40 -4.81 4.14 6.80
CA VAL A 40 -3.51 3.49 7.05
C VAL A 40 -3.69 2.02 7.41
N SER A 41 -4.69 1.72 8.24
CA SER A 41 -5.06 0.36 8.64
C SER A 41 -5.40 -0.51 7.45
N THR A 42 -6.27 -0.03 6.56
CA THR A 42 -6.70 -0.74 5.35
C THR A 42 -5.53 -1.02 4.42
N VAL A 43 -4.68 -0.02 4.17
CA VAL A 43 -3.49 -0.19 3.32
C VAL A 43 -2.48 -1.16 3.96
N ALA A 44 -2.25 -1.06 5.27
CA ALA A 44 -1.34 -1.93 6.00
C ALA A 44 -1.80 -3.39 5.96
N GLU A 45 -3.09 -3.63 6.18
CA GLU A 45 -3.69 -4.96 6.14
C GLU A 45 -3.54 -5.57 4.75
N GLU A 46 -3.90 -4.83 3.70
CA GLU A 46 -3.77 -5.33 2.32
C GLU A 46 -2.32 -5.52 1.88
N LEU A 47 -1.39 -4.69 2.37
CA LEU A 47 0.04 -4.87 2.13
C LEU A 47 0.55 -6.18 2.78
N VAL A 48 0.17 -6.44 4.04
CA VAL A 48 0.59 -7.67 4.72
C VAL A 48 -0.02 -8.90 4.05
N ARG A 49 -1.30 -8.81 3.72
CA ARG A 49 -2.10 -9.91 3.18
C ARG A 49 -1.72 -10.25 1.73
N SER A 50 -1.60 -9.26 0.87
CA SER A 50 -1.39 -9.47 -0.57
C SER A 50 0.10 -9.57 -0.90
N TRP A 51 0.95 -8.74 -0.27
CA TRP A 51 2.38 -8.71 -0.59
C TRP A 51 3.23 -9.56 0.37
N ILE A 52 3.26 -9.21 1.66
CA ILE A 52 4.23 -9.80 2.61
C ILE A 52 3.98 -11.30 2.79
N SER A 53 2.71 -11.72 2.82
CA SER A 53 2.35 -13.14 2.95
C SER A 53 2.74 -13.98 1.73
N CYS A 54 2.83 -13.37 0.55
CA CYS A 54 3.11 -14.07 -0.72
C CYS A 54 4.60 -14.01 -1.11
N TYR A 55 5.21 -12.83 -0.97
CA TYR A 55 6.55 -12.53 -1.49
C TYR A 55 7.58 -12.23 -0.40
N GLY A 56 7.15 -12.11 0.86
CA GLY A 56 8.00 -11.73 1.96
C GLY A 56 8.22 -10.21 2.06
N MET A 57 9.21 -9.84 2.88
CA MET A 57 9.37 -8.47 3.32
C MET A 57 10.12 -7.59 2.31
N PRO A 58 9.53 -6.49 1.81
CA PRO A 58 10.25 -5.58 0.94
C PRO A 58 11.30 -4.80 1.75
N MET A 59 12.54 -4.73 1.27
CA MET A 59 13.62 -4.01 1.97
C MET A 59 13.47 -2.48 1.90
N ILE A 60 12.94 -1.97 0.78
CA ILE A 60 12.76 -0.54 0.52
C ILE A 60 11.39 -0.33 -0.10
N MET A 61 10.63 0.62 0.47
CA MET A 61 9.36 1.04 -0.08
C MET A 61 9.36 2.54 -0.37
N HIS A 62 8.95 2.88 -1.57
CA HIS A 62 8.73 4.24 -2.03
C HIS A 62 7.22 4.50 -2.09
N LEU A 63 6.79 5.55 -1.42
CA LEU A 63 5.41 6.03 -1.42
C LEU A 63 5.41 7.36 -2.14
N ASP A 64 4.62 7.49 -3.20
CA ASP A 64 4.48 8.81 -3.81
C ASP A 64 3.72 9.73 -2.83
N GLN A 65 4.16 10.98 -2.74
CA GLN A 65 3.86 11.91 -1.64
C GLN A 65 2.43 12.48 -1.67
N GLY A 66 1.42 11.65 -1.96
CA GLY A 66 0.04 11.97 -1.65
C GLY A 66 -0.11 12.19 -0.15
N THR A 67 -0.69 13.33 0.25
CA THR A 67 -0.81 13.85 1.62
C THR A 67 -1.35 12.83 2.66
N ASN A 68 -1.97 11.75 2.21
CA ASN A 68 -2.60 10.71 3.01
C ASN A 68 -1.63 9.69 3.65
N PHE A 69 -0.36 9.64 3.20
CA PHE A 69 0.62 8.63 3.66
C PHE A 69 1.67 9.12 4.67
N ASN A 70 1.58 10.38 5.07
CA ASN A 70 2.54 10.99 6.01
C ASN A 70 2.12 10.89 7.48
N SER A 71 1.23 9.94 7.81
CA SER A 71 0.82 9.75 9.20
C SER A 71 1.94 9.12 10.03
N VAL A 72 1.99 9.50 11.31
CA VAL A 72 2.87 8.89 12.32
C VAL A 72 2.64 7.36 12.36
N LEU A 73 1.42 6.90 12.12
CA LEU A 73 1.06 5.49 12.06
C LEU A 73 1.78 4.74 10.93
N PHE A 74 1.90 5.31 9.73
CA PHE A 74 2.71 4.68 8.69
C PHE A 74 4.16 4.57 9.11
N THR A 75 4.70 5.62 9.74
CA THR A 75 6.09 5.60 10.23
C THR A 75 6.32 4.50 11.26
N GLU A 76 5.40 4.31 12.20
CA GLU A 76 5.46 3.23 13.19
C GLU A 76 5.25 1.85 12.56
N LEU A 77 4.34 1.73 11.59
CA LEU A 77 4.16 0.50 10.81
C LEU A 77 5.46 0.13 10.09
N TRP A 78 6.10 1.07 9.38
CA TRP A 78 7.37 0.83 8.68
C TRP A 78 8.49 0.43 9.64
N LYS A 79 8.55 1.02 10.84
CA LYS A 79 9.49 0.61 11.89
C LYS A 79 9.25 -0.83 12.37
N LEU A 80 7.99 -1.18 12.67
CA LEU A 80 7.61 -2.53 13.09
C LEU A 80 7.96 -3.57 12.01
N LEU A 81 7.79 -3.17 10.76
CA LEU A 81 8.06 -3.94 9.57
C LEU A 81 9.57 -3.95 9.20
N GLY A 82 10.41 -3.10 9.79
CA GLY A 82 11.84 -3.02 9.46
C GLY A 82 12.13 -2.45 8.06
N ILE A 83 11.19 -1.70 7.49
CA ILE A 83 11.29 -1.12 6.13
C ILE A 83 11.87 0.28 6.22
N LEU A 84 12.88 0.56 5.40
CA LEU A 84 13.43 1.92 5.25
C LEU A 84 12.52 2.73 4.32
N LYS A 85 11.92 3.81 4.85
CA LYS A 85 11.19 4.81 4.07
C LYS A 85 12.21 5.72 3.36
N THR A 86 12.12 5.80 2.03
CA THR A 86 12.95 6.70 1.20
C THR A 86 12.08 7.64 0.40
#